data_AF-A0A0M4SPK1-F1
#
_entry.id   AF-A0A0M4SPK1-F1
#
_cell.length_a   1.000
_cell.length_b   1.000
_cell.length_c   1.000
_cell.angle_alpha   90.00
_cell.angle_beta   90.00
_cell.angle_gamma   90.00
#
_symmetry.space_group_name_H-M   'P 1'
#
loop_
_entity.id
_entity.type
_entity.pdbx_description
1 polymer ?
#
loop_
_entity_poly.entity_id
_entity_poly.type
_entity_poly.pdbx_seq_one_letter_code
_entity_poly.pdbx_strand_id
1 'polypeptide(L)' 'MDVALKEDDCRIRKDNAPQNFALMRQITVNLLGKEKWIKCGIKNKQFLAATDNNYLERV' A
#
# COMPACT_ATOMS: atom_id res chain seq x y z
N MET A 1 -8.53 9.20 8.45
CA MET A 1 -7.31 8.91 9.24
C MET A 1 -6.90 7.49 8.89
N ASP A 2 -5.93 7.34 8.01
CA ASP A 2 -5.74 6.11 7.25
C ASP A 2 -4.70 5.20 7.92
N VAL A 3 -5.17 4.47 8.93
CA VAL A 3 -4.38 3.60 9.85
C VAL A 3 -3.73 2.40 9.15
N ALA A 4 -3.94 2.18 7.85
CA ALA A 4 -3.43 1.00 7.17
C ALA A 4 -1.92 1.00 6.87
N LEU A 5 -1.22 2.13 7.06
CA LEU A 5 0.21 2.24 6.69
C LEU A 5 1.12 2.79 7.78
N LYS A 6 0.68 2.80 9.05
CA LYS A 6 1.55 3.24 10.16
C LYS A 6 2.21 4.60 9.86
N GLU A 7 1.44 5.54 9.32
CA GLU A 7 1.92 6.89 8.97
C GLU A 7 2.51 7.61 10.20
N ASP A 8 2.02 7.27 11.39
CA ASP A 8 2.49 7.79 12.68
C ASP A 8 3.83 7.15 13.15
N ASP A 9 4.11 5.92 12.69
CA ASP A 9 5.32 5.14 13.04
C ASP A 9 6.50 5.49 12.12
N CYS A 10 6.21 5.87 10.87
CA CYS A 10 7.21 6.41 9.95
C CYS A 10 7.42 7.90 10.27
N ARG A 11 8.40 8.19 11.14
CA ARG A 11 8.86 9.55 11.48
C ARG A 11 9.55 10.24 10.29
N ILE A 12 8.83 10.41 9.18
CA ILE A 12 9.29 11.04 7.95
C ILE A 12 9.17 12.55 8.15
N ARG A 13 10.21 13.16 8.74
CA ARG A 13 10.25 14.60 9.07
C ARG A 13 11.17 15.41 8.15
N LYS A 14 11.39 14.95 6.92
CA LYS A 14 12.29 15.61 5.98
C LYS A 14 11.57 15.92 4.67
N ASP A 15 11.42 17.21 4.38
CA ASP A 15 11.09 17.74 3.07
C ASP A 15 9.74 17.22 2.50
N ASN A 16 9.68 16.88 1.21
CA ASN A 16 8.49 16.41 0.49
C ASN A 16 8.17 14.92 0.71
N ALA A 17 8.95 14.23 1.53
CA ALA A 17 8.75 12.81 1.80
C ALA A 17 7.35 12.42 2.35
N PRO A 18 6.66 13.20 3.21
CA PRO A 18 5.27 12.89 3.58
C PRO A 18 4.29 12.94 2.39
N GLN A 19 4.43 13.92 1.48
CA GLN A 19 3.59 13.98 0.27
C GLN A 19 3.88 12.83 -0.69
N ASN A 20 5.16 12.51 -0.90
CA ASN A 20 5.54 11.38 -1.75
C ASN A 20 5.00 10.06 -1.18
N PHE A 21 5.06 9.87 0.13
CA PHE A 21 4.55 8.66 0.77
C PHE A 21 3.02 8.56 0.68
N ALA A 22 2.30 9.68 0.85
CA ALA A 22 0.85 9.73 0.64
C ALA A 22 0.47 9.40 -0.82
N LEU A 23 1.23 9.90 -1.79
CA LEU A 23 1.02 9.59 -3.20
C LEU A 23 1.24 8.10 -3.50
N MET A 24 2.37 7.54 -3.04
CA MET A 24 2.68 6.12 -3.20
C MET A 24 1.60 5.24 -2.60
N ARG A 25 1.09 5.61 -1.43
CA ARG A 25 -0.02 4.95 -0.77
C ARG A 25 -1.31 4.97 -1.59
N GLN A 26 -1.68 6.12 -2.16
CA GLN A 26 -2.84 6.21 -3.06
C GLN A 26 -2.64 5.35 -4.32
N ILE A 27 -1.44 5.33 -4.89
CA ILE A 27 -1.11 4.50 -6.06
C ILE A 27 -1.28 3.02 -5.71
N THR A 28 -0.72 2.57 -4.58
CA THR A 28 -0.85 1.19 -4.11
C THR A 28 -2.31 0.80 -3.88
N VAL A 29 -3.11 1.64 -3.22
CA VAL A 29 -4.54 1.36 -3.00
C VAL A 29 -5.31 1.26 -4.32
N ASN A 30 -4.99 2.13 -5.28
CA ASN A 30 -5.62 2.12 -6.60
C ASN A 30 -5.23 0.88 -7.42
N LEU A 31 -3.95 0.46 -7.35
CA LEU A 31 -3.45 -0.74 -8.01
C LEU A 31 -4.12 -2.01 -7.44
N LEU A 32 -4.07 -2.17 -6.11
CA LEU A 32 -4.70 -3.30 -5.41
C LEU A 32 -6.23 -3.31 -5.56
N GLY A 33 -6.86 -2.14 -5.69
CA GLY A 33 -8.29 -2.00 -5.95
C GLY A 33 -8.69 -2.41 -7.36
N LYS A 34 -7.82 -2.20 -8.37
CA LYS A 34 -8.03 -2.63 -9.75
C LYS A 34 -7.83 -4.12 -9.94
N GLU A 35 -7.06 -4.77 -9.07
CA GLU A 35 -6.84 -6.20 -9.14
C GLU A 35 -8.12 -6.99 -8.80
N LYS A 36 -8.61 -7.78 -9.76
CA LYS A 36 -9.88 -8.55 -9.65
C LYS A 36 -9.67 -10.01 -9.24
N TRP A 37 -8.42 -10.47 -9.15
CA TRP A 37 -8.10 -11.88 -8.98
C TRP A 37 -8.41 -12.36 -7.56
N ILE A 38 -7.88 -11.64 -6.55
CA ILE A 38 -8.21 -11.91 -5.15
C ILE A 38 -9.35 -11.00 -4.72
N LYS A 39 -10.53 -11.56 -4.47
CA LYS A 39 -11.66 -10.85 -3.85
C LYS A 39 -11.46 -10.79 -2.33
N CYS A 40 -10.44 -10.07 -1.89
CA CYS A 40 -10.19 -9.82 -0.47
C CYS A 40 -10.01 -8.32 -0.20
N GLY A 41 -10.07 -7.94 1.08
CA GLY A 41 -9.88 -6.55 1.51
C GLY A 41 -8.48 -6.03 1.17
N ILE A 42 -8.36 -4.71 0.99
CA ILE A 42 -7.10 -4.04 0.60
C ILE A 42 -5.94 -4.40 1.54
N LYS A 43 -6.20 -4.50 2.85
CA LYS A 43 -5.18 -4.92 3.85
C LYS A 43 -4.65 -6.33 3.62
N ASN A 44 -5.52 -7.28 3.26
CA ASN A 44 -5.11 -8.64 2.97
C ASN A 44 -4.33 -8.73 1.65
N LYS A 45 -4.74 -7.96 0.64
CA LYS A 45 -3.98 -7.84 -0.61
C LYS A 45 -2.60 -7.24 -0.38
N GLN A 46 -2.48 -6.21 0.46
CA GLN A 46 -1.19 -5.66 0.87
C GLN A 46 -0.33 -6.71 1.58
N PHE A 47 -0.92 -7.48 2.51
CA PHE A 47 -0.20 -8.54 3.22
C PHE A 47 0.26 -9.65 2.27
N LEU A 48 -0.58 -10.04 1.31
CA LEU A 48 -0.22 -11.00 0.27
C LEU A 48 0.89 -10.46 -0.62
N ALA A 49 0.83 -9.21 -1.06
CA ALA A 49 1.91 -8.59 -1.83
C ALA A 49 3.22 -8.48 -1.04
N ALA A 50 3.14 -8.29 0.28
CA ALA A 50 4.32 -8.25 1.14
C ALA A 50 4.92 -9.64 1.43
N THR A 51 4.12 -10.71 1.35
CA THR A 51 4.53 -12.07 1.75
C THR A 51 4.81 -12.97 0.55
N ASP A 52 4.10 -12.75 -0.54
CA ASP A 52 4.10 -13.60 -1.73
C ASP A 52 4.61 -12.80 -2.93
N ASN A 53 5.86 -13.08 -3.31
CA ASN A 53 6.49 -12.42 -4.46
C ASN A 53 5.76 -12.73 -5.77
N ASN A 54 5.12 -13.90 -5.91
CA ASN A 54 4.40 -14.25 -7.13
C ASN A 54 3.16 -13.37 -7.30
N TYR A 55 2.50 -13.04 -6.20
CA TYR A 55 1.42 -12.08 -6.17
C TYR A 55 1.91 -10.66 -6.46
N LEU A 56 3.08 -10.25 -5.92
CA LEU A 56 3.67 -8.94 -6.16
C LEU A 56 4.07 -8.73 -7.64
N GLU A 57 4.63 -9.73 -8.31
CA GLU A 57 4.98 -9.63 -9.74
C GLU A 57 3.75 -9.55 -10.66
N ARG A 58 2.57 -9.88 -10.13
CA ARG A 58 1.34 -10.01 -10.92
C ARG A 58 0.38 -8.83 -10.77
N VAL A 59 0.53 -8.02 -9.71
CA VAL A 59 -0.32 -6.85 -9.41
C VAL A 59 0.12 -5.60 -10.16
#